data_AF-A0A1F2Q8D5-F1
#
_entry.id   AF-A0A1F2Q8D5-F1
#
_cell.length_a   1.000
_cell.length_b   1.000
_cell.length_c   1.000
_cell.angle_alpha   90.00
_cell.angle_beta   90.00
_cell.angle_gamma   90.00
#
_symmetry.space_group_name_H-M   'P 1'
#
loop_
_entity.id
_entity.type
_entity.pdbx_description
1 polymer ?
#
loop_
_entity_poly.entity_id
_entity_poly.type
_entity_poly.pdbx_seq_one_letter_code
_entity_poly.pdbx_strand_id
1 'polypeptide(L)'
;MSKPLDNLGRQLGRLLPRRIRLLYLILGVLLALSVVPLAFYGYLVSSSTRDKLQTNEQILQVTVTRGTAREIRLYVLSMDMQMENLVRWLESTGTIVNVADPKHADGLRRATEGFVRAAPESILFLTIVNAEQRGIAGGDPEVGTDAFVKQRLADGFQTAQLANAFHSGAFLVGHGGKEEPVMVMARPLAVGNDFHGMVAIVVSLEFLRQRLKDSSVGGLVTYVVDRSGRLVIHPDEKKFTVGQDMNHVPIVQMFLTGTEQASLTTPFELQENNKNVEMLGTQVPVAELDWAVIAQKPVEMAYAAAAEMERYAFVLLVMAIAFSVLIGYISARRLTTPLQVLSETTRAIAKGDFSRRVNLPSRTEFGELAATFNVMTDDLEKYVEQLKQAAQENHELFLGSIRTLAAAIDEKDPYTRGHSGRV
;
A
#
# COMPACT_ATOMS: atom_id res chain seq x y z
N MET A 1 28.56 42.99 17.83
CA MET A 1 27.20 42.41 17.90
C MET A 1 27.26 40.92 18.31
N SER A 2 28.05 40.57 19.33
CA SER A 2 28.45 39.18 19.67
C SER A 2 27.92 38.67 21.01
N LYS A 3 26.93 39.34 21.62
CA LYS A 3 26.41 39.01 22.95
C LYS A 3 25.23 38.01 23.05
N PRO A 4 24.55 37.53 21.99
CA PRO A 4 23.40 36.62 22.20
C PRO A 4 23.76 35.12 22.19
N LEU A 5 24.92 34.71 21.66
CA LEU A 5 25.32 33.28 21.60
C LEU A 5 25.90 32.77 22.93
N ASP A 6 26.55 33.64 23.70
CA ASP A 6 27.16 33.30 24.99
C ASP A 6 26.12 33.01 26.10
N ASN A 7 24.93 33.59 25.98
CA ASN A 7 23.86 33.40 26.96
C ASN A 7 23.10 32.07 26.77
N LEU A 8 23.03 31.55 25.54
CA LEU A 8 22.41 30.24 25.27
C LEU A 8 23.25 29.10 25.85
N GLY A 9 24.59 29.17 25.73
CA GLY A 9 25.49 28.16 26.31
C GLY A 9 25.41 28.08 27.85
N ARG A 10 25.22 29.22 28.53
CA ARG A 10 25.11 29.26 30.00
C ARG A 10 23.74 28.78 30.52
N GLN A 11 22.67 28.94 29.75
CA GLN A 11 21.35 28.43 30.12
C GLN A 11 21.23 26.92 29.87
N LEU A 12 21.82 26.39 28.80
CA LEU A 12 21.88 24.94 28.53
C LEU A 12 22.75 24.19 29.55
N GLY A 13 23.82 24.81 30.05
CA GLY A 13 24.68 24.23 31.09
C GLY A 13 24.03 24.04 32.46
N ARG A 14 22.86 24.64 32.73
CA ARG A 14 22.14 24.52 34.01
C ARG A 14 21.08 23.41 34.03
N LEU A 15 20.70 22.87 32.87
CA LEU A 15 19.70 21.80 32.76
C LEU A 15 20.32 20.40 32.68
N LEU A 16 21.65 20.30 32.49
CA LEU A 16 22.36 19.03 32.45
C LEU A 16 22.79 18.61 33.86
N PRO A 17 22.44 17.40 34.34
CA PRO A 17 22.85 16.93 35.64
C PRO A 17 24.39 16.85 35.74
N ARG A 18 24.97 17.31 36.86
CA ARG A 18 26.43 17.32 37.13
C ARG A 18 27.11 15.95 37.00
N ARG A 19 26.35 14.84 37.00
CA ARG A 19 26.81 13.48 36.68
C ARG A 19 25.76 12.77 35.84
N ILE A 20 26.07 12.51 34.59
CA ILE A 20 25.25 11.64 33.72
C ILE A 20 25.64 10.20 34.01
N ARG A 21 24.69 9.36 34.43
CA ARG A 21 24.95 7.91 34.57
C ARG A 21 25.27 7.34 33.20
N LEU A 22 26.29 6.48 33.13
CA LEU A 22 26.76 5.82 31.90
C LEU A 22 25.61 5.18 31.10
N LEU A 23 24.60 4.66 31.81
CA LEU A 23 23.36 4.14 31.24
C LEU A 23 22.68 5.09 30.26
N TYR A 24 22.50 6.37 30.61
CA TYR A 24 21.79 7.33 29.74
C TYR A 24 22.58 7.67 28.49
N LEU A 25 23.91 7.70 28.59
CA LEU A 25 24.80 7.90 27.43
C LEU A 25 24.73 6.72 26.46
N ILE A 26 24.88 5.49 26.99
CA ILE A 26 24.81 4.27 26.19
C ILE A 26 23.43 4.13 25.55
N LEU A 27 22.36 4.33 26.33
CA LEU A 27 20.99 4.26 25.84
C LEU A 27 20.73 5.31 24.76
N GLY A 28 21.20 6.55 24.96
CA GLY A 28 21.06 7.62 23.97
C GLY A 28 21.77 7.30 22.65
N VAL A 29 22.99 6.76 22.70
CA VAL A 29 23.73 6.34 21.51
C VAL A 29 23.05 5.17 20.80
N LEU A 30 22.60 4.15 21.55
CA LEU A 30 21.90 2.99 20.98
C LEU A 30 20.56 3.38 20.36
N LEU A 31 19.78 4.25 21.02
CA LEU A 31 18.55 4.78 20.46
C LEU A 31 18.81 5.62 19.22
N ALA A 32 19.85 6.47 19.22
CA ALA A 32 20.21 7.24 18.03
C ALA A 32 20.58 6.34 16.84
N LEU A 33 21.37 5.28 17.07
CA LEU A 33 21.79 4.33 16.04
C LEU A 33 20.67 3.44 15.52
N SER A 34 19.66 3.12 16.35
CA SER A 34 18.58 2.20 15.99
C SER A 34 17.31 2.92 15.53
N VAL A 35 16.86 3.93 16.27
CA VAL A 35 15.58 4.59 16.05
C VAL A 35 15.66 5.58 14.90
N VAL A 36 16.75 6.34 14.78
CA VAL A 36 16.85 7.38 13.74
C VAL A 36 16.83 6.78 12.33
N PRO A 37 17.66 5.75 12.00
CA PRO A 37 17.61 5.14 10.68
C PRO A 37 16.27 4.45 10.40
N LEU A 38 15.67 3.82 11.41
CA LEU A 38 14.41 3.09 11.23
C LEU A 38 13.22 4.04 11.06
N ALA A 39 13.17 5.13 11.81
CA ALA A 39 12.17 6.18 11.65
C ALA A 39 12.34 6.90 10.31
N PHE A 40 13.58 7.18 9.90
CA PHE A 40 13.89 7.75 8.59
C PHE A 40 13.47 6.81 7.45
N TYR A 41 13.80 5.52 7.55
CA TYR A 41 13.38 4.49 6.60
C TYR A 41 11.86 4.38 6.55
N GLY A 42 11.17 4.30 7.69
CA GLY A 42 9.72 4.26 7.77
C GLY A 42 9.05 5.47 7.09
N TYR A 43 9.59 6.67 7.33
CA TYR A 43 9.08 7.90 6.70
C TYR A 43 9.30 7.93 5.18
N LEU A 44 10.52 7.65 4.72
CA LEU A 44 10.87 7.61 3.29
C LEU A 44 10.07 6.55 2.53
N VAL A 45 9.93 5.36 3.12
CA VAL A 45 9.21 4.25 2.51
C VAL A 45 7.72 4.52 2.51
N SER A 46 7.10 4.95 3.62
CA SER A 46 5.65 5.22 3.66
C SER A 46 5.25 6.27 2.62
N SER A 47 5.93 7.42 2.60
CA SER A 47 5.63 8.50 1.65
C SER A 47 5.82 8.09 0.19
N SER A 48 6.97 7.49 -0.15
CA SER A 48 7.23 7.05 -1.52
C SER A 48 6.32 5.88 -1.94
N THR A 49 5.96 4.99 -1.01
CA THR A 49 5.11 3.83 -1.29
C THR A 49 3.68 4.25 -1.54
N ARG A 50 3.15 5.21 -0.77
CA ARG A 50 1.78 5.70 -0.97
C ARG A 50 1.60 6.34 -2.35
N ASP A 51 2.54 7.20 -2.74
CA ASP A 51 2.51 7.85 -4.07
C ASP A 51 2.66 6.84 -5.21
N LYS A 52 3.56 5.85 -5.05
CA LYS A 52 3.73 4.76 -6.02
C LYS A 52 2.48 3.89 -6.13
N LEU A 53 1.86 3.54 -5.01
CA LEU A 53 0.64 2.76 -4.99
C LEU A 53 -0.50 3.54 -5.64
N GLN A 54 -0.66 4.82 -5.33
CA GLN A 54 -1.64 5.67 -5.98
C GLN A 54 -1.44 5.70 -7.50
N THR A 55 -0.22 5.95 -7.93
CA THR A 55 0.12 6.01 -9.36
C THR A 55 -0.14 4.66 -10.03
N ASN A 56 0.26 3.55 -9.41
CA ASN A 56 0.03 2.22 -9.95
C ASN A 56 -1.47 1.87 -10.02
N GLU A 57 -2.25 2.21 -9.00
CA GLU A 57 -3.70 2.01 -8.99
C GLU A 57 -4.38 2.85 -10.08
N GLN A 58 -3.98 4.12 -10.26
CA GLN A 58 -4.46 4.97 -11.34
C GLN A 58 -4.13 4.39 -12.73
N ILE A 59 -2.88 3.97 -12.94
CA ILE A 59 -2.44 3.35 -14.20
C ILE A 59 -3.22 2.07 -14.46
N LEU A 60 -3.38 1.22 -13.45
CA LEU A 60 -4.12 -0.04 -13.55
C LEU A 60 -5.58 0.22 -13.94
N GLN A 61 -6.27 1.12 -13.22
CA GLN A 61 -7.66 1.47 -13.53
C GLN A 61 -7.80 2.01 -14.95
N VAL A 62 -6.99 2.99 -15.35
CA VAL A 62 -7.03 3.55 -16.71
C VAL A 62 -6.74 2.48 -17.75
N THR A 63 -5.76 1.61 -17.52
CA THR A 63 -5.39 0.53 -18.45
C THR A 63 -6.53 -0.48 -18.63
N VAL A 64 -7.11 -0.95 -17.53
CA VAL A 64 -8.24 -1.88 -17.54
C VAL A 64 -9.45 -1.24 -18.22
N THR A 65 -9.85 -0.05 -17.77
CA THR A 65 -11.04 0.65 -18.29
C THR A 65 -10.93 0.95 -19.78
N ARG A 66 -9.76 1.45 -20.23
CA ARG A 66 -9.50 1.74 -21.64
C ARG A 66 -9.37 0.47 -22.48
N GLY A 67 -8.78 -0.59 -21.91
CA GLY A 67 -8.72 -1.90 -22.55
C GLY A 67 -10.11 -2.46 -22.82
N THR A 68 -10.97 -2.49 -21.80
CA THR A 68 -12.37 -2.92 -21.93
C THR A 68 -13.16 -2.04 -22.90
N ALA A 69 -13.03 -0.71 -22.83
CA ALA A 69 -13.71 0.20 -23.76
C ALA A 69 -13.28 -0.06 -25.22
N ARG A 70 -11.99 -0.32 -25.45
CA ARG A 70 -11.46 -0.67 -26.77
C ARG A 70 -11.99 -2.02 -27.24
N GLU A 71 -12.08 -3.02 -26.38
CA GLU A 71 -12.64 -4.33 -26.71
C GLU A 71 -14.12 -4.22 -27.12
N ILE A 72 -14.93 -3.46 -26.38
CA ILE A 72 -16.34 -3.18 -26.75
C ILE A 72 -16.42 -2.52 -28.12
N ARG A 73 -15.61 -1.47 -28.36
CA ARG A 73 -15.57 -0.79 -29.66
C ARG A 73 -15.21 -1.75 -30.79
N LEU A 74 -14.15 -2.54 -30.62
CA LEU A 74 -13.72 -3.50 -31.63
C LEU A 74 -14.77 -4.58 -31.89
N TYR A 75 -15.47 -5.02 -30.84
CA TYR A 75 -16.56 -5.98 -30.97
C TYR A 75 -17.70 -5.42 -31.81
N VAL A 76 -18.19 -4.21 -31.51
CA VAL A 76 -19.25 -3.55 -32.28
C VAL A 76 -18.83 -3.28 -33.72
N LEU A 77 -17.63 -2.75 -33.94
CA LEU A 77 -17.10 -2.55 -35.29
C LEU A 77 -17.02 -3.88 -36.06
N SER A 78 -16.65 -4.98 -35.40
CA SER A 78 -16.62 -6.30 -36.04
C SER A 78 -18.01 -6.78 -36.45
N MET A 79 -19.03 -6.53 -35.62
CA MET A 79 -20.42 -6.87 -35.92
C MET A 79 -20.95 -6.02 -37.09
N ASP A 80 -20.70 -4.70 -37.07
CA ASP A 80 -21.08 -3.79 -38.16
C ASP A 80 -20.44 -4.20 -39.48
N MET A 81 -19.15 -4.58 -39.48
CA MET A 81 -18.47 -5.09 -40.67
C MET A 81 -19.04 -6.42 -41.17
N GLN A 82 -19.40 -7.34 -40.27
CA GLN A 82 -20.04 -8.60 -40.65
C GLN A 82 -21.43 -8.37 -41.27
N MET A 83 -22.22 -7.45 -40.71
CA MET A 83 -23.50 -7.04 -41.30
C MET A 83 -23.29 -6.39 -42.66
N GLU A 84 -22.30 -5.51 -42.81
CA GLU A 84 -21.96 -4.90 -44.11
C GLU A 84 -21.64 -5.95 -45.19
N ASN A 85 -20.86 -6.96 -44.82
CA ASN A 85 -20.52 -8.05 -45.73
C ASN A 85 -21.75 -8.84 -46.14
N LEU A 86 -22.70 -9.06 -45.22
CA LEU A 86 -23.97 -9.71 -45.53
C LEU A 86 -24.82 -8.84 -46.47
N VAL A 87 -24.92 -7.53 -46.23
CA VAL A 87 -25.62 -6.59 -47.13
C VAL A 87 -25.01 -6.62 -48.54
N ARG A 88 -23.68 -6.50 -48.65
CA ARG A 88 -22.98 -6.57 -49.95
C ARG A 88 -23.16 -7.91 -50.66
N TRP A 89 -23.23 -9.01 -49.91
CA TRP A 89 -23.57 -10.31 -50.49
C TRP A 89 -25.00 -10.33 -51.04
N LEU A 90 -25.98 -9.77 -50.32
CA LEU A 90 -27.37 -9.63 -50.79
C LEU A 90 -27.46 -8.77 -52.05
N GLU A 91 -26.66 -7.70 -52.15
CA GLU A 91 -26.55 -6.86 -53.35
C GLU A 91 -26.00 -7.65 -54.54
N SER A 92 -24.87 -8.35 -54.35
CA SER A 92 -24.22 -9.10 -55.43
C SER A 92 -25.06 -10.24 -55.99
N THR A 93 -25.95 -10.81 -55.16
CA THR A 93 -26.88 -11.88 -55.57
C THR A 93 -28.17 -11.33 -56.18
N GLY A 94 -28.41 -10.01 -56.12
CA GLY A 94 -29.66 -9.38 -56.53
C GLY A 94 -30.81 -9.60 -55.54
N THR A 95 -30.57 -10.29 -54.43
CA THR A 95 -31.60 -10.64 -53.44
C THR A 95 -32.03 -9.43 -52.61
N ILE A 96 -31.18 -8.40 -52.51
CA ILE A 96 -31.46 -7.19 -51.72
C ILE A 96 -32.77 -6.48 -52.11
N VAL A 97 -33.14 -6.51 -53.40
CA VAL A 97 -34.31 -5.79 -53.93
C VAL A 97 -35.63 -6.42 -53.48
N ASN A 98 -35.65 -7.75 -53.31
CA ASN A 98 -36.82 -8.47 -52.84
C ASN A 98 -36.43 -9.71 -52.02
N VAL A 99 -36.13 -9.48 -50.75
CA VAL A 99 -35.77 -10.53 -49.78
C VAL A 99 -36.95 -11.47 -49.43
N ALA A 100 -38.18 -11.12 -49.81
CA ALA A 100 -39.36 -11.93 -49.59
C ALA A 100 -39.75 -12.79 -50.82
N ASP A 101 -38.97 -12.74 -51.91
CA ASP A 101 -39.21 -13.58 -53.09
C ASP A 101 -39.05 -15.07 -52.74
N PRO A 102 -40.08 -15.92 -52.94
CA PRO A 102 -40.00 -17.36 -52.71
C PRO A 102 -38.81 -18.04 -53.41
N LYS A 103 -38.35 -17.51 -54.56
CA LYS A 103 -37.19 -18.06 -55.30
C LYS A 103 -35.88 -17.96 -54.53
N HIS A 104 -35.74 -16.97 -53.65
CA HIS A 104 -34.53 -16.75 -52.86
C HIS A 104 -34.63 -17.30 -51.43
N ALA A 105 -35.80 -17.79 -51.02
CA ALA A 105 -36.09 -18.15 -49.65
C ALA A 105 -35.15 -19.23 -49.07
N ASP A 106 -34.85 -20.28 -49.84
CA ASP A 106 -33.95 -21.37 -49.39
C ASP A 106 -32.48 -20.92 -49.31
N GLY A 107 -32.07 -20.01 -50.20
CA GLY A 107 -30.72 -19.44 -50.20
C GLY A 107 -30.51 -18.52 -48.99
N LEU A 108 -31.46 -17.61 -48.78
CA LEU A 108 -31.48 -16.70 -47.64
C LEU A 108 -31.55 -17.46 -46.31
N ARG A 109 -32.42 -18.46 -46.19
CA ARG A 109 -32.51 -19.28 -44.96
C ARG A 109 -31.16 -19.90 -44.61
N ARG A 110 -30.50 -20.57 -45.56
CA ARG A 110 -29.17 -21.15 -45.36
C ARG A 110 -28.12 -20.09 -45.01
N ALA A 111 -28.18 -18.91 -45.62
CA ALA A 111 -27.27 -17.81 -45.30
C ALA A 111 -27.50 -17.28 -43.87
N THR A 112 -28.75 -17.04 -43.47
CA THR A 112 -29.10 -16.59 -42.12
C THR A 112 -28.70 -17.62 -41.05
N GLU A 113 -28.98 -18.90 -41.28
CA GLU A 113 -28.57 -19.98 -40.36
C GLU A 113 -27.04 -20.13 -40.31
N GLY A 114 -26.36 -20.04 -41.46
CA GLY A 114 -24.90 -20.11 -41.55
C GLY A 114 -24.22 -18.95 -40.84
N PHE A 115 -24.77 -17.74 -40.95
CA PHE A 115 -24.27 -16.55 -40.28
C PHE A 115 -24.36 -16.67 -38.76
N VAL A 116 -25.52 -17.11 -38.24
CA VAL A 116 -25.69 -17.34 -36.80
C VAL A 116 -24.78 -18.47 -36.31
N ARG A 117 -24.67 -19.58 -37.07
CA ARG A 117 -23.77 -20.70 -36.73
C ARG A 117 -22.29 -20.36 -36.77
N ALA A 118 -21.88 -19.32 -37.50
CA ALA A 118 -20.50 -18.87 -37.53
C ALA A 118 -20.08 -18.17 -36.23
N ALA A 119 -21.05 -17.63 -35.47
CA ALA A 119 -20.82 -16.91 -34.22
C ALA A 119 -21.91 -17.22 -33.17
N PRO A 120 -22.11 -18.48 -32.77
CA PRO A 120 -23.26 -18.91 -31.97
C PRO A 120 -23.30 -18.31 -30.56
N GLU A 121 -22.14 -17.97 -30.00
CA GLU A 121 -22.01 -17.32 -28.68
C GLU A 121 -22.19 -15.80 -28.75
N SER A 122 -22.14 -15.21 -29.95
CA SER A 122 -22.23 -13.76 -30.14
C SER A 122 -23.56 -13.33 -30.74
N ILE A 123 -24.15 -14.14 -31.63
CA ILE A 123 -25.34 -13.78 -32.39
C ILE A 123 -26.42 -14.81 -32.08
N LEU A 124 -27.46 -14.38 -31.37
CA LEU A 124 -28.53 -15.25 -30.94
C LEU A 124 -29.64 -15.35 -31.99
N PHE A 125 -29.87 -14.26 -32.72
CA PHE A 125 -30.93 -14.15 -33.71
C PHE A 125 -30.53 -13.21 -34.84
N LEU A 126 -30.97 -13.50 -36.05
CA LEU A 126 -30.80 -12.65 -37.22
C LEU A 126 -32.11 -12.61 -38.01
N THR A 127 -32.51 -11.43 -38.49
CA THR A 127 -33.63 -11.27 -39.40
C THR A 127 -33.29 -10.36 -40.58
N ILE A 128 -33.82 -10.71 -41.74
CA ILE A 128 -33.75 -9.93 -42.97
C ILE A 128 -35.19 -9.73 -43.42
N VAL A 129 -35.64 -8.48 -43.48
CA VAL A 129 -37.02 -8.12 -43.84
C VAL A 129 -37.03 -7.09 -44.95
N ASN A 130 -38.06 -7.13 -45.79
CA ASN A 130 -38.29 -6.14 -46.83
C ASN A 130 -39.00 -4.88 -46.28
N ALA A 131 -39.33 -3.93 -47.16
CA ALA A 131 -40.06 -2.71 -46.81
C ALA A 131 -41.46 -2.96 -46.19
N GLU A 132 -42.09 -4.11 -46.48
CA GLU A 132 -43.36 -4.54 -45.86
C GLU A 132 -43.16 -5.38 -44.59
N GLN A 133 -41.94 -5.42 -44.02
CA GLN A 133 -41.56 -6.22 -42.85
C GLN A 133 -41.76 -7.73 -43.02
N ARG A 134 -41.73 -8.22 -44.26
CA ARG A 134 -41.77 -9.65 -44.59
C ARG A 134 -40.36 -10.14 -44.93
N GLY A 135 -40.00 -11.32 -44.45
CA GLY A 135 -38.71 -11.90 -44.77
C GLY A 135 -38.40 -13.15 -43.98
N ILE A 136 -37.12 -13.33 -43.68
CA ILE A 136 -36.58 -14.58 -43.12
C ILE A 136 -35.81 -14.27 -41.85
N ALA A 137 -35.84 -15.21 -40.92
CA ALA A 137 -35.06 -15.18 -39.72
C ALA A 137 -34.31 -16.50 -39.51
N GLY A 138 -33.21 -16.42 -38.77
CA GLY A 138 -32.41 -17.55 -38.33
C GLY A 138 -31.91 -17.33 -36.89
N GLY A 139 -31.45 -18.40 -36.26
CA GLY A 139 -31.05 -18.40 -34.85
C GLY A 139 -32.14 -18.92 -33.92
N ASP A 140 -32.13 -18.47 -32.67
CA ASP A 140 -33.06 -18.93 -31.65
C ASP A 140 -34.48 -18.32 -31.84
N PRO A 141 -35.51 -19.15 -32.09
CA PRO A 141 -36.89 -18.67 -32.21
C PRO A 141 -37.43 -18.03 -30.92
N GLU A 142 -36.98 -18.43 -29.73
CA GLU A 142 -37.42 -17.86 -28.45
C GLU A 142 -37.01 -16.38 -28.38
N VAL A 143 -35.77 -16.09 -28.73
CA VAL A 143 -35.24 -14.71 -28.81
C VAL A 143 -36.02 -13.88 -29.85
N GLY A 144 -36.29 -14.45 -31.03
CA GLY A 144 -37.05 -13.75 -32.07
C GLY A 144 -38.53 -13.49 -31.74
N THR A 145 -39.10 -14.24 -30.79
CA THR A 145 -40.51 -14.10 -30.39
C THR A 145 -40.70 -13.21 -29.16
N ASP A 146 -39.63 -12.92 -28.43
CA ASP A 146 -39.61 -12.03 -27.27
C ASP A 146 -40.18 -10.63 -27.58
N ALA A 147 -40.96 -10.08 -26.64
CA ALA A 147 -41.68 -8.83 -26.82
C ALA A 147 -40.74 -7.62 -26.87
N PHE A 148 -39.69 -7.60 -26.04
CA PHE A 148 -38.71 -6.51 -26.03
C PHE A 148 -37.85 -6.57 -27.29
N VAL A 149 -37.42 -7.76 -27.73
CA VAL A 149 -36.69 -7.92 -28.99
C VAL A 149 -37.52 -7.40 -30.16
N LYS A 150 -38.79 -7.79 -30.27
CA LYS A 150 -39.69 -7.30 -31.34
C LYS A 150 -39.84 -5.79 -31.33
N GLN A 151 -39.96 -5.18 -30.15
CA GLN A 151 -40.03 -3.73 -30.03
C GLN A 151 -38.75 -3.07 -30.55
N ARG A 152 -37.57 -3.56 -30.14
CA ARG A 152 -36.28 -3.00 -30.61
C ARG A 152 -36.02 -3.24 -32.08
N LEU A 153 -36.48 -4.35 -32.65
CA LEU A 153 -36.43 -4.59 -34.09
C LEU A 153 -37.33 -3.61 -34.85
N ALA A 154 -38.50 -3.24 -34.31
CA ALA A 154 -39.36 -2.22 -34.89
C ALA A 154 -38.72 -0.82 -34.86
N ASP A 155 -38.09 -0.45 -33.73
CA ASP A 155 -37.31 0.79 -33.60
C ASP A 155 -36.15 0.83 -34.63
N GLY A 156 -35.46 -0.31 -34.78
CA GLY A 156 -34.40 -0.49 -35.76
C GLY A 156 -34.90 -0.35 -37.20
N PHE A 157 -36.09 -0.87 -37.50
CA PHE A 157 -36.70 -0.76 -38.83
C PHE A 157 -37.04 0.69 -39.18
N GLN A 158 -37.61 1.44 -38.23
CA GLN A 158 -37.89 2.87 -38.42
C GLN A 158 -36.60 3.68 -38.64
N THR A 159 -35.53 3.35 -37.93
CA THR A 159 -34.22 4.01 -38.09
C THR A 159 -33.58 3.65 -39.44
N ALA A 160 -33.68 2.39 -39.85
CA ALA A 160 -33.17 1.91 -41.13
C ALA A 160 -33.90 2.56 -42.33
N GLN A 161 -35.19 2.85 -42.22
CA GLN A 161 -35.93 3.60 -43.24
C GLN A 161 -35.33 4.98 -43.54
N LEU A 162 -34.65 5.58 -42.54
CA LEU A 162 -33.93 6.85 -42.67
C LEU A 162 -32.48 6.66 -43.17
N ALA A 163 -32.15 5.50 -43.72
CA ALA A 163 -30.82 5.10 -44.17
C ALA A 163 -29.73 5.11 -43.07
N ASN A 164 -30.11 5.02 -41.80
CA ASN A 164 -29.19 5.01 -40.66
C ASN A 164 -29.04 3.60 -40.08
N ALA A 165 -27.83 3.30 -39.59
CA ALA A 165 -27.64 2.14 -38.72
C ALA A 165 -28.28 2.40 -37.35
N PHE A 166 -28.66 1.33 -36.67
CA PHE A 166 -29.28 1.37 -35.36
C PHE A 166 -28.59 0.41 -34.41
N HIS A 167 -28.27 0.90 -33.22
CA HIS A 167 -27.83 0.10 -32.09
C HIS A 167 -28.77 0.39 -30.92
N SER A 168 -29.40 -0.63 -30.36
CA SER A 168 -30.25 -0.45 -29.19
C SER A 168 -29.41 -0.25 -27.92
N GLY A 169 -30.00 0.27 -26.85
CA GLY A 169 -29.46 0.04 -25.51
C GLY A 169 -29.48 -1.46 -25.17
N ALA A 170 -28.71 -1.86 -24.15
CA ALA A 170 -28.77 -3.23 -23.64
C ALA A 170 -30.08 -3.52 -22.90
N PHE A 171 -30.56 -4.76 -23.00
CA PHE A 171 -31.73 -5.26 -22.28
C PHE A 171 -31.61 -6.76 -22.06
N LEU A 172 -32.46 -7.33 -21.19
CA LEU A 172 -32.44 -8.77 -20.87
C LEU A 172 -33.42 -9.52 -21.76
N VAL A 173 -33.03 -10.72 -22.19
CA VAL A 173 -33.87 -11.68 -22.92
C VAL A 173 -33.71 -13.06 -22.31
N GLY A 174 -34.80 -13.82 -22.24
CA GLY A 174 -34.73 -15.24 -21.87
C GLY A 174 -34.09 -16.06 -22.98
N HIS A 175 -32.95 -16.69 -22.69
CA HIS A 175 -32.25 -17.61 -23.59
C HIS A 175 -31.62 -18.75 -22.79
N GLY A 176 -31.80 -20.01 -23.23
CA GLY A 176 -31.18 -21.16 -22.57
C GLY A 176 -31.57 -21.35 -21.08
N GLY A 177 -32.76 -20.88 -20.69
CA GLY A 177 -33.25 -20.95 -19.31
C GLY A 177 -32.66 -19.91 -18.35
N LYS A 178 -32.01 -18.86 -18.87
CA LYS A 178 -31.47 -17.72 -18.09
C LYS A 178 -31.81 -16.40 -18.76
N GLU A 179 -31.71 -15.31 -18.00
CA GLU A 179 -31.77 -13.96 -18.56
C GLU A 179 -30.38 -13.52 -19.03
N GLU A 180 -30.27 -13.23 -20.32
CA GLU A 180 -29.03 -12.85 -20.98
C GLU A 180 -29.09 -11.39 -21.44
N PRO A 181 -28.02 -10.59 -21.22
CA PRO A 181 -27.96 -9.22 -21.68
C PRO A 181 -27.68 -9.23 -23.18
N VAL A 182 -28.54 -8.58 -23.94
CA VAL A 182 -28.45 -8.52 -25.41
C VAL A 182 -28.60 -7.09 -25.91
N MET A 183 -28.21 -6.90 -27.16
CA MET A 183 -28.40 -5.66 -27.91
C MET A 183 -28.89 -5.98 -29.33
N VAL A 184 -29.79 -5.16 -29.86
CA VAL A 184 -30.21 -5.22 -31.27
C VAL A 184 -29.35 -4.28 -32.08
N MET A 185 -28.77 -4.79 -33.16
CA MET A 185 -28.09 -4.01 -34.19
C MET A 185 -28.84 -4.17 -35.50
N ALA A 186 -29.14 -3.07 -36.19
CA ALA A 186 -29.86 -3.07 -37.45
C ALA A 186 -29.23 -2.15 -38.48
N ARG A 187 -29.28 -2.55 -39.76
CA ARG A 187 -28.74 -1.79 -40.88
C ARG A 187 -29.71 -1.82 -42.07
N PRO A 188 -29.81 -0.71 -42.83
CA PRO A 188 -30.69 -0.64 -43.97
C PRO A 188 -30.20 -1.52 -45.12
N LEU A 189 -31.15 -2.12 -45.82
CA LEU A 189 -30.96 -2.69 -47.15
C LEU A 189 -31.39 -1.62 -48.13
N ALA A 190 -30.43 -0.88 -48.69
CA ALA A 190 -30.70 0.20 -49.63
C ALA A 190 -29.84 0.04 -50.88
N VAL A 191 -30.43 0.28 -52.06
CA VAL A 191 -29.70 0.31 -53.32
C VAL A 191 -29.76 1.75 -53.84
N GLY A 192 -28.62 2.42 -53.85
CA GLY A 192 -28.60 3.87 -54.09
C GLY A 192 -29.31 4.61 -52.96
N ASN A 193 -30.42 5.28 -53.26
CA ASN A 193 -31.22 6.03 -52.28
C ASN A 193 -32.55 5.35 -51.94
N ASP A 194 -32.83 4.17 -52.53
CA ASP A 194 -34.07 3.46 -52.37
C ASP A 194 -33.96 2.43 -51.23
N PHE A 195 -34.87 2.53 -50.26
CA PHE A 195 -34.97 1.60 -49.14
C PHE A 195 -35.73 0.34 -49.55
N HIS A 196 -35.08 -0.82 -49.44
CA HIS A 196 -35.66 -2.13 -49.77
C HIS A 196 -35.96 -2.97 -48.53
N GLY A 197 -35.45 -2.60 -47.36
CA GLY A 197 -35.67 -3.36 -46.13
C GLY A 197 -34.58 -3.18 -45.09
N MET A 198 -34.44 -4.15 -44.19
CA MET A 198 -33.50 -4.10 -43.08
C MET A 198 -32.90 -5.48 -42.84
N VAL A 199 -31.62 -5.51 -42.46
CA VAL A 199 -31.01 -6.64 -41.77
C VAL A 199 -30.77 -6.27 -40.31
N ALA A 200 -31.14 -7.14 -39.39
CA ALA A 200 -30.93 -6.93 -37.97
C ALA A 200 -30.43 -8.20 -37.28
N ILE A 201 -29.63 -8.03 -36.24
CA ILE A 201 -29.09 -9.09 -35.41
C ILE A 201 -29.35 -8.78 -33.93
N VAL A 202 -29.58 -9.83 -33.15
CA VAL A 202 -29.59 -9.79 -31.68
C VAL A 202 -28.26 -10.36 -31.22
N VAL A 203 -27.48 -9.52 -30.58
CA VAL A 203 -26.11 -9.81 -30.17
C VAL A 203 -26.06 -10.02 -28.66
N SER A 204 -25.40 -11.10 -28.23
CA SER A 204 -25.13 -11.37 -26.82
C SER A 204 -24.06 -10.43 -26.27
N LEU A 205 -24.28 -9.94 -25.06
CA LEU A 205 -23.29 -9.19 -24.28
C LEU A 205 -22.68 -10.04 -23.15
N GLU A 206 -22.89 -11.36 -23.15
CA GLU A 206 -22.39 -12.24 -22.09
C GLU A 206 -20.85 -12.28 -22.06
N PHE A 207 -20.21 -12.22 -23.23
CA PHE A 207 -18.74 -12.10 -23.31
C PHE A 207 -18.23 -10.89 -22.51
N LEU A 208 -18.98 -9.77 -22.54
CA LEU A 208 -18.63 -8.55 -21.83
C LEU A 208 -18.83 -8.73 -20.32
N ARG A 209 -19.87 -9.44 -19.89
CA ARG A 209 -20.06 -9.79 -18.48
C ARG A 209 -18.87 -10.58 -17.95
N GLN A 210 -18.45 -11.61 -18.67
CA GLN A 210 -17.31 -12.43 -18.28
C GLN A 210 -16.02 -11.59 -18.23
N ARG A 211 -15.81 -10.71 -19.23
CA ARG A 211 -14.66 -9.80 -19.25
C ARG A 211 -14.63 -8.81 -18.09
N LEU A 212 -15.79 -8.31 -17.67
CA LEU A 212 -15.93 -7.43 -16.51
C LEU A 212 -15.68 -8.20 -15.20
N LYS A 213 -16.16 -9.44 -15.09
CA LYS A 213 -15.85 -10.34 -13.96
C LYS A 213 -14.34 -10.57 -13.84
N ASP A 214 -13.65 -10.87 -14.94
CA ASP A 214 -12.21 -11.14 -14.96
C ASP A 214 -11.36 -9.89 -14.65
N SER A 215 -11.87 -8.69 -14.96
CA SER A 215 -11.19 -7.42 -14.65
C SER A 215 -11.53 -6.85 -13.27
N SER A 216 -12.58 -7.34 -12.63
CA SER A 216 -13.04 -6.91 -11.30
C SER A 216 -12.37 -7.71 -10.18
N VAL A 217 -11.07 -7.49 -9.98
CA VAL A 217 -10.24 -8.23 -9.01
C VAL A 217 -9.71 -7.30 -7.91
N GLY A 218 -9.56 -7.82 -6.68
CA GLY A 218 -8.90 -7.10 -5.59
C GLY A 218 -9.65 -5.84 -5.14
N GLY A 219 -10.99 -5.87 -5.17
CA GLY A 219 -11.86 -4.75 -4.79
C GLY A 219 -12.11 -3.73 -5.92
N LEU A 220 -11.44 -3.88 -7.07
CA LEU A 220 -11.80 -3.14 -8.27
C LEU A 220 -13.10 -3.70 -8.83
N VAL A 221 -14.05 -2.83 -9.17
CA VAL A 221 -15.30 -3.18 -9.83
C VAL A 221 -15.37 -2.41 -11.14
N THR A 222 -15.53 -3.13 -12.25
CA THR A 222 -15.69 -2.56 -13.60
C THR A 222 -17.10 -2.84 -14.10
N TYR A 223 -17.76 -1.83 -14.65
CA TYR A 223 -19.12 -1.96 -15.20
C TYR A 223 -19.34 -0.94 -16.33
N VAL A 224 -20.47 -1.05 -17.03
CA VAL A 224 -20.78 -0.20 -18.19
C VAL A 224 -22.12 0.48 -17.99
N VAL A 225 -22.19 1.76 -18.35
CA VAL A 225 -23.42 2.57 -18.32
C VAL A 225 -23.67 3.22 -19.67
N ASP A 226 -24.93 3.54 -19.95
CA ASP A 226 -25.34 4.33 -21.12
C ASP A 226 -25.34 5.84 -20.80
N ARG A 227 -25.48 6.67 -21.83
CA ARG A 227 -25.57 8.14 -21.73
C ARG A 227 -26.83 8.67 -21.02
N SER A 228 -27.75 7.80 -20.61
CA SER A 228 -28.86 8.16 -19.71
C SER A 228 -28.56 7.84 -18.25
N GLY A 229 -27.37 7.31 -17.95
CA GLY A 229 -26.95 6.91 -16.62
C GLY A 229 -27.55 5.58 -16.18
N ARG A 230 -28.05 4.76 -17.12
CA ARG A 230 -28.55 3.42 -16.82
C ARG A 230 -27.48 2.37 -17.01
N LEU A 231 -27.54 1.33 -16.20
CA LEU A 231 -26.60 0.22 -16.24
C LEU A 231 -26.77 -0.60 -17.52
N VAL A 232 -25.71 -0.73 -18.30
CA VAL A 232 -25.66 -1.61 -19.47
C VAL A 232 -25.32 -3.02 -19.02
N ILE A 233 -24.26 -3.16 -18.21
CA ILE A 233 -23.81 -4.46 -17.73
C ILE A 233 -22.94 -4.31 -16.48
N HIS A 234 -23.03 -5.29 -15.58
CA HIS A 234 -22.27 -5.34 -14.32
C HIS A 234 -21.78 -6.77 -14.05
N PRO A 235 -20.61 -6.96 -13.42
CA PRO A 235 -20.05 -8.28 -13.12
C PRO A 235 -20.86 -9.06 -12.08
N ASP A 236 -21.51 -8.36 -11.14
CA ASP A 236 -22.42 -8.94 -10.15
C ASP A 236 -23.89 -8.83 -10.60
N GLU A 237 -24.39 -9.88 -11.23
CA GLU A 237 -25.78 -10.02 -11.70
C GLU A 237 -26.79 -10.28 -10.58
N LYS A 238 -26.35 -10.60 -9.36
CA LYS A 238 -27.25 -10.85 -8.23
C LYS A 238 -27.68 -9.56 -7.56
N LYS A 239 -26.80 -8.56 -7.55
CA LYS A 239 -27.03 -7.26 -6.91
C LYS A 239 -27.52 -6.20 -7.90
N PHE A 240 -27.17 -6.32 -9.18
CA PHE A 240 -27.45 -5.30 -10.19
C PHE A 240 -28.10 -5.90 -11.43
N THR A 241 -29.01 -5.15 -12.04
CA THR A 241 -29.74 -5.56 -13.25
C THR A 241 -29.60 -4.54 -14.38
N VAL A 242 -29.64 -5.02 -15.63
CA VAL A 242 -29.56 -4.16 -16.82
C VAL A 242 -30.71 -3.15 -16.81
N GLY A 243 -30.42 -1.91 -17.15
CA GLY A 243 -31.37 -0.79 -17.13
C GLY A 243 -31.53 -0.11 -15.77
N GLN A 244 -30.90 -0.62 -14.69
CA GLN A 244 -30.93 0.00 -13.37
C GLN A 244 -30.37 1.43 -13.42
N ASP A 245 -31.02 2.35 -12.69
CA ASP A 245 -30.58 3.73 -12.59
C ASP A 245 -29.30 3.86 -11.75
N MET A 246 -28.23 4.37 -12.38
CA MET A 246 -26.93 4.60 -11.77
C MET A 246 -26.63 6.10 -11.57
N ASN A 247 -27.60 6.99 -11.78
CA ASN A 247 -27.41 8.44 -11.62
C ASN A 247 -27.08 8.85 -10.18
N HIS A 248 -27.34 7.99 -9.19
CA HIS A 248 -26.95 8.20 -7.80
C HIS A 248 -25.44 8.04 -7.56
N VAL A 249 -24.70 7.45 -8.52
CA VAL A 249 -23.26 7.25 -8.43
C VAL A 249 -22.54 8.48 -9.00
N PRO A 250 -21.70 9.20 -8.22
CA PRO A 250 -21.08 10.44 -8.67
C PRO A 250 -20.23 10.31 -9.93
N ILE A 251 -19.46 9.22 -10.07
CA ILE A 251 -18.63 9.02 -11.27
C ILE A 251 -19.47 8.83 -12.55
N VAL A 252 -20.69 8.32 -12.43
CA VAL A 252 -21.64 8.24 -13.54
C VAL A 252 -22.13 9.64 -13.91
N GLN A 253 -22.47 10.48 -12.93
CA GLN A 253 -22.83 11.88 -13.20
C GLN A 253 -21.69 12.67 -13.87
N MET A 254 -20.44 12.40 -13.49
CA MET A 254 -19.27 13.00 -14.14
C MET A 254 -19.16 12.61 -15.62
N PHE A 255 -19.49 11.37 -15.97
CA PHE A 255 -19.60 10.97 -17.38
C PHE A 255 -20.74 11.72 -18.10
N LEU A 256 -21.91 11.83 -17.49
CA LEU A 256 -23.07 12.49 -18.10
C LEU A 256 -22.89 14.00 -18.33
N THR A 257 -22.16 14.66 -17.43
CA THR A 257 -21.88 16.11 -17.47
C THR A 257 -20.55 16.46 -18.15
N GLY A 258 -19.67 15.46 -18.32
CA GLY A 258 -18.30 15.65 -18.77
C GLY A 258 -18.14 15.66 -20.29
N THR A 259 -17.14 16.38 -20.77
CA THR A 259 -16.67 16.27 -22.17
C THR A 259 -15.87 14.98 -22.37
N GLU A 260 -16.11 14.28 -23.48
CA GLU A 260 -15.66 12.91 -23.85
C GLU A 260 -14.14 12.58 -23.75
N GLN A 261 -13.29 13.51 -23.31
CA GLN A 261 -11.83 13.41 -23.52
C GLN A 261 -11.00 13.15 -22.26
N ALA A 262 -11.59 13.12 -21.06
CA ALA A 262 -10.83 12.98 -19.82
C ALA A 262 -11.03 11.60 -19.16
N SER A 263 -10.18 10.62 -19.52
CA SER A 263 -9.98 9.38 -18.74
C SER A 263 -9.22 9.69 -17.44
N LEU A 264 -9.80 10.52 -16.58
CA LEU A 264 -9.21 10.91 -15.31
C LEU A 264 -9.69 9.97 -14.22
N THR A 265 -8.76 9.43 -13.43
CA THR A 265 -9.09 8.80 -12.16
C THR A 265 -9.39 9.89 -11.16
N THR A 266 -10.60 9.88 -10.62
CA THR A 266 -11.09 10.93 -9.72
C THR A 266 -11.57 10.31 -8.41
N PRO A 267 -11.24 10.93 -7.27
CA PRO A 267 -11.83 10.56 -6.00
C PRO A 267 -13.28 11.04 -5.94
N PHE A 268 -14.16 10.24 -5.34
CA PHE A 268 -15.56 10.60 -5.05
C PHE A 268 -16.08 9.85 -3.83
N GLU A 269 -17.16 10.34 -3.23
CA GLU A 269 -17.83 9.66 -2.12
C GLU A 269 -19.06 8.90 -2.62
N LEU A 270 -19.13 7.60 -2.32
CA LEU A 270 -20.30 6.78 -2.62
C LEU A 270 -21.05 6.47 -1.33
N GLN A 271 -22.36 6.71 -1.31
CA GLN A 271 -23.19 6.23 -0.21
C GLN A 271 -23.55 4.76 -0.44
N GLU A 272 -23.02 3.87 0.40
CA GLU A 272 -23.37 2.46 0.39
C GLU A 272 -23.81 2.02 1.80
N ASN A 273 -25.00 1.43 1.92
CA ASN A 273 -25.57 0.97 3.19
C ASN A 273 -25.54 2.02 4.31
N ASN A 274 -25.91 3.27 3.99
CA ASN A 274 -25.93 4.40 4.93
C ASN A 274 -24.53 4.82 5.46
N LYS A 275 -23.46 4.41 4.79
CA LYS A 275 -22.08 4.86 5.05
C LYS A 275 -21.52 5.55 3.82
N ASN A 276 -20.78 6.64 4.02
CA ASN A 276 -19.98 7.22 2.96
C ASN A 276 -18.70 6.42 2.82
N VAL A 277 -18.45 5.90 1.63
CA VAL A 277 -17.24 5.18 1.25
C VAL A 277 -16.47 6.06 0.27
N GLU A 278 -15.22 6.38 0.59
CA GLU A 278 -14.34 7.07 -0.36
C GLU A 278 -13.91 6.11 -1.47
N MET A 279 -14.13 6.51 -2.71
CA MET A 279 -13.88 5.72 -3.91
C MET A 279 -12.88 6.44 -4.80
N LEU A 280 -12.04 5.67 -5.50
CA LEU A 280 -11.34 6.11 -6.69
C LEU A 280 -12.02 5.48 -7.89
N GLY A 281 -12.34 6.27 -8.90
CA GLY A 281 -12.83 5.69 -10.14
C GLY A 281 -12.37 6.41 -11.39
N THR A 282 -12.42 5.67 -12.48
CA THR A 282 -12.03 6.09 -13.82
C THR A 282 -13.19 5.81 -14.77
N GLN A 283 -13.45 6.74 -15.68
CA GLN A 283 -14.45 6.58 -16.74
C GLN A 283 -13.79 6.67 -18.12
N VAL A 284 -14.21 5.81 -19.04
CA VAL A 284 -13.78 5.84 -20.45
C VAL A 284 -14.99 5.68 -21.36
N PRO A 285 -15.30 6.68 -22.21
CA PRO A 285 -16.43 6.59 -23.13
C PRO A 285 -16.15 5.67 -24.32
N VAL A 286 -17.20 5.00 -24.77
CA VAL A 286 -17.32 4.24 -26.01
C VAL A 286 -18.29 5.01 -26.91
N ALA A 287 -17.74 5.98 -27.65
CA ALA A 287 -18.50 6.97 -28.42
C ALA A 287 -19.48 6.32 -29.43
N GLU A 288 -19.13 5.16 -29.99
CA GLU A 288 -19.95 4.47 -30.98
C GLU A 288 -21.32 4.02 -30.44
N LEU A 289 -21.43 3.80 -29.13
CA LEU A 289 -22.64 3.29 -28.47
C LEU A 289 -23.25 4.29 -27.47
N ASP A 290 -22.65 5.47 -27.32
CA ASP A 290 -22.96 6.38 -26.21
C ASP A 290 -22.84 5.67 -24.83
N TRP A 291 -21.91 4.74 -24.69
CA TRP A 291 -21.64 4.03 -23.43
C TRP A 291 -20.41 4.58 -22.73
N ALA A 292 -20.25 4.29 -21.45
CA ALA A 292 -19.00 4.47 -20.72
C ALA A 292 -18.68 3.24 -19.89
N VAL A 293 -17.42 2.83 -19.96
CA VAL A 293 -16.85 1.86 -19.02
C VAL A 293 -16.41 2.63 -17.78
N ILE A 294 -16.89 2.20 -16.63
CA ILE A 294 -16.56 2.74 -15.33
C ILE A 294 -15.76 1.68 -14.58
N ALA A 295 -14.63 2.07 -14.00
CA ALA A 295 -13.91 1.26 -13.03
C ALA A 295 -13.85 2.03 -11.72
N GLN A 296 -14.16 1.39 -10.61
CA GLN A 296 -14.12 2.02 -9.29
C GLN A 296 -13.59 1.06 -8.22
N LYS A 297 -12.91 1.59 -7.20
CA LYS A 297 -12.34 0.84 -6.08
C LYS A 297 -12.37 1.70 -4.81
N PRO A 298 -12.71 1.12 -3.63
CA PRO A 298 -12.61 1.84 -2.37
C PRO A 298 -11.18 2.28 -2.09
N VAL A 299 -10.99 3.54 -1.65
CA VAL A 299 -9.69 4.12 -1.29
C VAL A 299 -8.97 3.27 -0.25
N GLU A 300 -9.70 2.79 0.76
CA GLU A 300 -9.14 1.94 1.82
C GLU A 300 -8.54 0.64 1.26
N MET A 301 -9.21 0.03 0.26
CA MET A 301 -8.71 -1.18 -0.40
C MET A 301 -7.58 -0.87 -1.39
N ALA A 302 -7.60 0.30 -2.04
CA ALA A 302 -6.52 0.74 -2.93
C ALA A 302 -5.19 0.93 -2.18
N TYR A 303 -5.24 1.33 -0.90
CA TYR A 303 -4.06 1.59 -0.07
C TYR A 303 -3.84 0.59 1.07
N ALA A 304 -4.62 -0.51 1.12
CA ALA A 304 -4.53 -1.51 2.19
C ALA A 304 -3.11 -2.07 2.37
N ALA A 305 -2.43 -2.36 1.26
CA ALA A 305 -1.05 -2.84 1.28
C ALA A 305 -0.07 -1.81 1.90
N ALA A 306 -0.30 -0.51 1.69
CA ALA A 306 0.50 0.55 2.30
C ALA A 306 0.28 0.58 3.83
N ALA A 307 -0.98 0.48 4.26
CA ALA A 307 -1.35 0.48 5.68
C ALA A 307 -0.76 -0.73 6.42
N GLU A 308 -0.72 -1.91 5.78
CA GLU A 308 -0.05 -3.09 6.36
C GLU A 308 1.46 -2.88 6.50
N MET A 309 2.12 -2.29 5.49
CA MET A 309 3.55 -1.97 5.55
C MET A 309 3.87 -1.00 6.70
N GLU A 310 3.02 0.01 6.92
CA GLU A 310 3.16 0.94 8.06
C GLU A 310 3.05 0.21 9.40
N ARG A 311 2.13 -0.75 9.52
CA ARG A 311 1.98 -1.55 10.74
C ARG A 311 3.20 -2.41 11.02
N TYR A 312 3.78 -3.06 10.01
CA TYR A 312 5.03 -3.82 10.18
C TYR A 312 6.21 -2.92 10.55
N ALA A 313 6.35 -1.76 9.91
CA ALA A 313 7.37 -0.78 10.25
C ALA A 313 7.23 -0.30 11.71
N PHE A 314 6.00 -0.06 12.17
CA PHE A 314 5.73 0.33 13.55
C PHE A 314 6.09 -0.78 14.55
N VAL A 315 5.74 -2.04 14.27
CA VAL A 315 6.12 -3.17 15.13
C VAL A 315 7.64 -3.32 15.21
N LEU A 316 8.34 -3.20 14.08
CA LEU A 316 9.80 -3.22 14.05
C LEU A 316 10.41 -2.05 14.84
N LEU A 317 9.81 -0.86 14.78
CA LEU A 317 10.23 0.29 15.58
C LEU A 317 10.12 0.02 17.08
N VAL A 318 8.97 -0.49 17.53
CA VAL A 318 8.76 -0.84 18.93
C VAL A 318 9.76 -1.91 19.38
N MET A 319 9.98 -2.93 18.56
CA MET A 319 10.97 -3.98 18.84
C MET A 319 12.40 -3.43 18.91
N ALA A 320 12.80 -2.54 18.00
CA ALA A 320 14.12 -1.91 18.00
C ALA A 320 14.37 -1.05 19.25
N ILE A 321 13.35 -0.32 19.69
CA ILE A 321 13.39 0.45 20.94
C ILE A 321 13.53 -0.49 22.14
N ALA A 322 12.71 -1.54 22.21
CA ALA A 322 12.76 -2.53 23.29
C ALA A 322 14.14 -3.21 23.37
N PHE A 323 14.70 -3.62 22.23
CA PHE A 323 16.04 -4.20 22.15
C PHE A 323 17.13 -3.21 22.58
N SER A 324 17.02 -1.95 22.17
CA SER A 324 17.98 -0.91 22.55
C SER A 324 17.96 -0.61 24.05
N VAL A 325 16.77 -0.59 24.66
CA VAL A 325 16.62 -0.47 26.12
C VAL A 325 17.23 -1.67 26.82
N LEU A 326 16.97 -2.89 26.34
CA LEU A 326 17.51 -4.12 26.91
C LEU A 326 19.05 -4.16 26.83
N ILE A 327 19.62 -3.93 25.65
CA ILE A 327 21.07 -3.88 25.45
C ILE A 327 21.69 -2.75 26.26
N GLY A 328 21.09 -1.55 26.26
CA GLY A 328 21.57 -0.42 27.03
C GLY A 328 21.61 -0.72 28.53
N TYR A 329 20.58 -1.37 29.06
CA TYR A 329 20.51 -1.81 30.45
C TYR A 329 21.59 -2.84 30.79
N ILE A 330 21.76 -3.88 29.97
CA ILE A 330 22.77 -4.93 30.17
C ILE A 330 24.18 -4.35 30.10
N SER A 331 24.49 -3.56 29.07
CA SER A 331 25.80 -2.93 28.88
C SER A 331 26.13 -1.96 30.01
N ALA A 332 25.19 -1.11 30.41
CA ALA A 332 25.41 -0.20 31.53
C ALA A 332 25.67 -0.94 32.83
N ARG A 333 24.95 -2.03 33.11
CA ARG A 333 25.17 -2.84 34.32
C ARG A 333 26.54 -3.52 34.28
N ARG A 334 26.96 -4.06 33.13
CA ARG A 334 28.28 -4.69 32.94
C ARG A 334 29.44 -3.71 33.06
N LEU A 335 29.26 -2.43 32.69
CA LEU A 335 30.30 -1.41 32.79
C LEU A 335 30.30 -0.68 34.14
N THR A 336 29.13 -0.40 34.71
CA THR A 336 29.01 0.41 35.94
C THR A 336 29.37 -0.40 37.19
N THR A 337 29.06 -1.70 37.23
CA THR A 337 29.31 -2.54 38.42
C THR A 337 30.82 -2.63 38.73
N PRO A 338 31.72 -2.96 37.78
CA PRO A 338 33.15 -3.00 38.06
C PRO A 338 33.72 -1.64 38.48
N LEU A 339 33.26 -0.55 37.85
CA LEU A 339 33.68 0.81 38.20
C LEU A 339 33.24 1.23 39.60
N GLN A 340 32.07 0.79 40.06
CA GLN A 340 31.61 1.05 41.44
C GLN A 340 32.49 0.32 42.46
N VAL A 341 32.77 -0.98 42.24
CA VAL A 341 33.65 -1.76 43.12
C VAL A 341 35.05 -1.14 43.20
N LEU A 342 35.61 -0.74 42.05
CA LEU A 342 36.91 -0.07 42.00
C LEU A 342 36.85 1.26 42.77
N SER A 343 35.85 2.10 42.51
CA SER A 343 35.70 3.41 43.16
C SER A 343 35.52 3.31 44.68
N GLU A 344 34.76 2.33 45.16
CA GLU A 344 34.57 2.07 46.59
C GLU A 344 35.87 1.61 47.25
N THR A 345 36.60 0.69 46.62
CA THR A 345 37.88 0.19 47.12
C THR A 345 38.94 1.29 47.16
N THR A 346 39.06 2.09 46.10
CA THR A 346 39.95 3.25 46.08
C THR A 346 39.62 4.27 47.17
N ARG A 347 38.34 4.50 47.47
CA ARG A 347 37.94 5.39 48.58
C ARG A 347 38.31 4.82 49.95
N ALA A 348 38.28 3.50 50.13
CA ALA A 348 38.72 2.87 51.38
C ALA A 348 40.24 3.02 51.57
N ILE A 349 41.02 2.74 50.52
CA ILE A 349 42.48 2.92 50.52
C ILE A 349 42.85 4.38 50.78
N ALA A 350 42.15 5.35 50.15
CA ALA A 350 42.37 6.77 50.40
C ALA A 350 42.09 7.20 51.86
N LYS A 351 41.30 6.42 52.60
CA LYS A 351 41.07 6.61 54.04
C LYS A 351 42.07 5.85 54.93
N GLY A 352 43.07 5.20 54.34
CA GLY A 352 44.12 4.45 55.03
C GLY A 352 43.82 2.97 55.24
N ASP A 353 42.73 2.44 54.69
CA ASP A 353 42.44 0.99 54.73
C ASP A 353 43.10 0.28 53.54
N PHE A 354 44.40 0.02 53.69
CA PHE A 354 45.20 -0.68 52.68
C PHE A 354 44.97 -2.18 52.66
N SER A 355 44.11 -2.74 53.52
CA SER A 355 43.81 -4.18 53.53
C SER A 355 42.80 -4.59 52.43
N ARG A 356 42.09 -3.61 51.86
CA ARG A 356 41.08 -3.85 50.82
C ARG A 356 41.72 -4.19 49.48
N ARG A 357 41.12 -5.13 48.76
CA ARG A 357 41.49 -5.53 47.39
C ARG A 357 40.26 -5.57 46.49
N VAL A 358 40.47 -5.32 45.21
CA VAL A 358 39.45 -5.39 44.17
C VAL A 358 39.35 -6.85 43.72
N ASN A 359 38.23 -7.51 44.01
CA ASN A 359 37.96 -8.87 43.56
C ASN A 359 36.98 -8.87 42.38
N LEU A 360 37.53 -8.85 41.16
CA LEU A 360 36.79 -8.83 39.90
C LEU A 360 37.32 -9.94 38.98
N PRO A 361 36.75 -11.16 39.06
CA PRO A 361 37.10 -12.25 38.16
C PRO A 361 36.53 -11.95 36.76
N SER A 362 37.29 -11.21 35.97
CA SER A 362 36.95 -10.88 34.58
C SER A 362 38.15 -11.10 33.66
N ARG A 363 37.90 -11.61 32.46
CA ARG A 363 38.91 -11.71 31.39
C ARG A 363 38.94 -10.47 30.47
N THR A 364 38.30 -9.39 30.91
CA THR A 364 38.23 -8.11 30.20
C THR A 364 39.25 -7.12 30.74
N GLU A 365 39.32 -5.94 30.15
CA GLU A 365 40.18 -4.80 30.54
C GLU A 365 39.95 -4.40 32.02
N PHE A 366 38.72 -4.54 32.53
CA PHE A 366 38.42 -4.31 33.95
C PHE A 366 39.11 -5.29 34.91
N GLY A 367 39.36 -6.54 34.49
CA GLY A 367 40.06 -7.54 35.29
C GLY A 367 41.56 -7.25 35.35
N GLU A 368 42.15 -6.86 34.21
CA GLU A 368 43.53 -6.40 34.14
C GLU A 368 43.74 -5.17 35.02
N LEU A 369 42.86 -4.17 34.91
CA LEU A 369 42.91 -2.97 35.74
C LEU A 369 42.79 -3.29 37.24
N ALA A 370 41.90 -4.21 37.62
CA ALA A 370 41.75 -4.66 39.00
C ALA A 370 43.04 -5.32 39.53
N ALA A 371 43.69 -6.16 38.71
CA ALA A 371 44.95 -6.79 39.05
C ALA A 371 46.07 -5.77 39.24
N THR A 372 46.27 -4.85 38.30
CA THR A 372 47.25 -3.77 38.41
C THR A 372 46.99 -2.88 39.63
N PHE A 373 45.72 -2.57 39.91
CA PHE A 373 45.32 -1.79 41.08
C PHE A 373 45.66 -2.50 42.40
N ASN A 374 45.47 -3.82 42.47
CA ASN A 374 45.85 -4.61 43.64
C ASN A 374 47.36 -4.62 43.87
N VAL A 375 48.17 -4.78 42.82
CA VAL A 375 49.64 -4.70 42.90
C VAL A 375 50.08 -3.34 43.46
N MET A 376 49.52 -2.24 42.95
CA MET A 376 49.80 -0.89 43.47
C MET A 376 49.40 -0.75 44.95
N THR A 377 48.29 -1.37 45.37
CA THR A 377 47.84 -1.35 46.76
C THR A 377 48.78 -2.14 47.68
N ASP A 378 49.29 -3.29 47.21
CA ASP A 378 50.29 -4.08 47.94
C ASP A 378 51.58 -3.28 48.17
N ASP A 379 52.03 -2.53 47.18
CA ASP A 379 53.24 -1.69 47.30
C ASP A 379 53.02 -0.52 48.25
N LEU A 380 51.85 0.13 48.20
CA LEU A 380 51.45 1.18 49.15
C LEU A 380 51.41 0.67 50.59
N GLU A 381 50.85 -0.52 50.82
CA GLU A 381 50.80 -1.15 52.15
C GLU A 381 52.22 -1.39 52.69
N LYS A 382 53.11 -1.92 51.86
CA LYS A 382 54.53 -2.10 52.22
C LYS A 382 55.23 -0.79 52.54
N TYR A 383 55.02 0.26 51.73
CA TYR A 383 55.64 1.57 51.97
C TYR A 383 55.14 2.20 53.27
N VAL A 384 53.85 2.08 53.58
CA VAL A 384 53.29 2.57 54.84
C VAL A 384 53.87 1.80 56.03
N GLU A 385 54.04 0.47 55.92
CA GLU A 385 54.64 -0.35 56.97
C GLU A 385 56.12 -0.03 57.18
N GLN A 386 56.89 0.13 56.09
CA GLN A 386 58.28 0.57 56.16
C GLN A 386 58.40 1.97 56.79
N LEU A 387 57.50 2.89 56.45
CA LEU A 387 57.48 4.23 57.05
C LEU A 387 57.18 4.16 58.55
N LYS A 388 56.26 3.30 58.99
CA LYS A 388 55.98 3.07 60.41
C LYS A 388 57.18 2.48 61.13
N GLN A 389 57.83 1.47 60.55
CA GLN A 389 59.04 0.87 61.12
C GLN A 389 60.16 1.90 61.23
N ALA A 390 60.44 2.66 60.17
CA ALA A 390 61.45 3.72 60.19
C ALA A 390 61.11 4.82 61.20
N ALA A 391 59.83 5.17 61.39
CA ALA A 391 59.39 6.10 62.42
C ALA A 391 59.61 5.54 63.83
N GLN A 392 59.33 4.25 64.03
CA GLN A 392 59.55 3.54 65.30
C GLN A 392 61.05 3.48 65.64
N GLU A 393 61.89 3.07 64.69
CA GLU A 393 63.35 3.02 64.83
C GLU A 393 63.92 4.40 65.14
N ASN A 394 63.52 5.44 64.40
CA ASN A 394 63.93 6.81 64.70
C ASN A 394 63.47 7.26 66.10
N HIS A 395 62.27 6.87 66.52
CA HIS A 395 61.77 7.17 67.87
C HIS A 395 62.60 6.48 68.96
N GLU A 396 62.95 5.21 68.77
CA GLU A 396 63.81 4.46 69.69
C GLU A 396 65.23 5.03 69.74
N LEU A 397 65.82 5.38 68.58
CA LEU A 397 67.12 6.03 68.51
C LEU A 397 67.10 7.40 69.21
N PHE A 398 66.05 8.19 69.02
CA PHE A 398 65.88 9.47 69.70
C PHE A 398 65.80 9.30 71.22
N LEU A 399 64.96 8.39 71.72
CA LEU A 399 64.89 8.07 73.15
C LEU A 399 66.23 7.53 73.69
N GLY A 400 66.93 6.71 72.92
CA GLY A 400 68.27 6.21 73.24
C GLY A 400 69.30 7.34 73.38
N SER A 401 69.29 8.31 72.46
CA SER A 401 70.14 9.50 72.54
C SER A 401 69.81 10.41 73.73
N ILE A 402 68.52 10.60 74.06
CA ILE A 402 68.09 11.34 75.26
C ILE A 402 68.61 10.64 76.52
N ARG A 403 68.46 9.32 76.63
CA ARG A 403 68.98 8.55 77.78
C ARG A 403 70.50 8.65 77.90
N THR A 404 71.20 8.63 76.77
CA THR A 404 72.66 8.76 76.73
C THR A 404 73.11 10.17 77.14
N LEU A 405 72.44 11.22 76.65
CA LEU A 405 72.68 12.61 77.06
C LEU A 405 72.36 12.85 78.54
N ALA A 406 71.24 12.31 79.05
CA ALA A 406 70.87 12.39 80.45
C ALA A 406 71.92 11.70 81.35
N ALA A 407 72.41 10.51 80.94
CA ALA A 407 73.47 9.82 81.65
C ALA A 407 74.80 10.59 81.64
N ALA A 408 75.17 11.22 80.52
CA ALA A 408 76.37 12.04 80.41
C ALA A 408 76.28 13.36 81.21
N ILE A 409 75.08 13.95 81.33
CA ILE A 409 74.82 15.12 82.21
C ILE A 409 74.94 14.72 83.68
N ASP A 410 74.34 13.59 84.09
CA ASP A 410 74.47 13.02 85.45
C ASP A 410 75.93 12.67 85.81
N GLU A 411 76.80 12.41 84.83
CA GLU A 411 78.22 12.13 85.06
C GLU A 411 79.06 13.39 85.32
N LYS A 412 78.61 14.57 84.86
CA LYS A 412 79.34 15.84 84.95
C LYS A 412 79.03 16.64 86.24
N ASP A 413 77.92 16.35 86.92
CA ASP A 413 77.52 17.02 88.18
C ASP A 413 77.42 16.00 89.35
N PRO A 414 78.34 16.03 90.34
CA PRO A 414 78.39 15.03 91.41
C PRO A 414 77.15 14.94 92.31
N TYR A 415 76.26 15.94 92.27
CA TYR A 415 75.11 16.05 93.18
C TYR A 415 73.77 15.51 92.62
N THR A 416 73.68 15.12 91.33
CA THR A 416 72.40 14.66 90.73
C THR A 416 72.36 13.17 90.36
N ARG A 417 73.44 12.42 90.57
CA ARG A 417 73.54 10.98 90.25
C ARG A 417 72.36 10.18 90.82
N GLY A 418 71.52 9.66 89.92
CA GLY A 418 70.43 8.72 90.26
C GLY A 418 69.03 9.33 90.36
N HIS A 419 68.86 10.65 90.20
CA HIS A 419 67.54 11.29 90.16
C HIS A 419 66.91 11.34 88.76
N SER A 420 67.72 11.40 87.68
CA SER A 420 67.25 11.57 86.30
C SER A 420 66.58 10.34 85.67
N GLY A 421 66.76 9.14 86.22
CA GLY A 421 66.16 7.90 85.68
C GLY A 421 64.75 7.57 86.20
N ARG A 422 64.24 8.33 87.17
CA ARG A 422 62.93 8.10 87.83
C ARG A 422 61.80 9.04 87.37
N VAL A 423 62.12 10.08 86.60
CA VAL A 423 61.18 11.01 85.96
C VAL A 423 61.27 10.79 84.46
#